data_AF-K2AUW3-F1
#
_entry.id   AF-K2AUW3-F1
#
_cell.length_a   1.000
_cell.length_b   1.000
_cell.length_c   1.000
_cell.angle_alpha   90.00
_cell.angle_beta   90.00
_cell.angle_gamma   90.00
#
_symmetry.space_group_name_H-M   'P 1'
#
loop_
_entity.id
_entity.type
_entity.pdbx_description
1 polymer ?
#
loop_
_entity_poly.entity_id
_entity_poly.type
_entity_poly.pdbx_seq_one_letter_code
_entity_poly.pdbx_strand_id
1 'polypeptide(L)'
;MLQLIPDRIEIRSGKQFIVLLNEKTAHILDLHVGDRVKIKNGKNEITAILQISEDGILDNHIGLYMEAWKEIKARRGQRIHISLAEKPISTQYIRAKLEGKRLEPAEIDEIIKDITEDDLSDIEMTYFVSGCYIHGLSNAETAALTKSIVKHGSRLEFGHRLVVDKHCIGGVPGNRTTMLIVPIVTAAGLLMP
;
A
#
# COMPACT_ATOMS: atom_id res chain seq x y z
N MET A 1 21.67 -6.68 9.95
CA MET A 1 20.36 -6.55 10.60
C MET A 1 20.61 -6.05 12.01
N LEU A 2 20.22 -4.82 12.32
CA LEU A 2 20.47 -4.19 13.63
C LEU A 2 19.22 -4.34 14.51
N GLN A 3 19.42 -4.46 15.82
CA GLN A 3 18.33 -4.50 16.79
C GLN A 3 18.18 -3.18 17.52
N LEU A 4 17.02 -2.56 17.39
CA LEU A 4 16.69 -1.26 17.99
C LEU A 4 15.51 -1.39 18.97
N ILE A 5 15.45 -0.49 19.94
CA ILE A 5 14.33 -0.39 20.89
C ILE A 5 13.27 0.55 20.28
N PRO A 6 12.02 0.11 20.11
CA PRO A 6 10.99 0.95 19.52
C PRO A 6 10.45 1.97 20.53
N ASP A 7 10.43 3.24 20.11
CA ASP A 7 9.74 4.32 20.79
C ASP A 7 8.44 4.65 20.04
N ARG A 8 7.36 4.84 20.80
CA ARG A 8 6.07 5.22 20.21
C ARG A 8 6.02 6.72 20.00
N ILE A 9 5.82 7.14 18.76
CA ILE A 9 5.65 8.53 18.37
C ILE A 9 4.17 8.78 18.08
N GLU A 10 3.55 9.69 18.82
CA GLU A 10 2.11 10.00 18.74
C GLU A 10 1.77 10.88 17.52
N ILE A 11 2.21 10.45 16.35
CA ILE A 11 1.96 11.09 15.05
C ILE A 11 1.36 10.05 14.11
N ARG A 12 0.44 10.50 13.26
CA ARG A 12 -0.18 9.72 12.19
C ARG A 12 0.21 10.28 10.84
N SER A 13 0.57 9.41 9.92
CA SER A 13 0.88 9.71 8.52
C SER A 13 -0.25 9.31 7.57
N GLY A 14 -1.27 8.59 8.05
CA GLY A 14 -2.38 8.13 7.23
C GLY A 14 -2.15 6.71 6.75
N LYS A 15 -1.57 6.53 5.56
CA LYS A 15 -1.29 5.20 4.97
C LYS A 15 0.14 4.75 5.12
N GLN A 16 1.10 5.63 4.87
CA GLN A 16 2.50 5.23 4.77
C GLN A 16 3.09 4.94 6.15
N PHE A 17 3.77 3.81 6.31
CA PHE A 17 4.53 3.54 7.52
C PHE A 17 5.78 4.42 7.57
N ILE A 18 5.91 5.22 8.64
CA ILE A 18 7.05 6.10 8.87
C ILE A 18 7.80 5.65 10.12
N VAL A 19 9.12 5.61 10.01
CA VAL A 19 10.02 5.38 11.14
C VAL A 19 11.11 6.43 11.20
N LEU A 20 11.62 6.66 12.41
CA LEU A 20 12.63 7.67 12.71
C LEU A 20 13.88 7.01 13.26
N LEU A 21 15.04 7.35 12.70
CA LEU A 21 16.34 7.10 13.33
C LEU A 21 16.98 8.43 13.70
N ASN A 22 17.85 8.41 14.70
CA ASN A 22 18.76 9.52 14.89
C ASN A 22 19.87 9.52 13.84
N GLU A 23 20.47 10.70 13.60
CA GLU A 23 21.47 10.91 12.56
C GLU A 23 22.67 9.95 12.69
N LYS A 24 23.17 9.76 13.91
CA LYS A 24 24.30 8.87 14.20
C LYS A 24 24.02 7.41 13.82
N THR A 25 22.84 6.90 14.18
CA THR A 25 22.42 5.52 13.87
C THR A 25 22.19 5.35 12.37
N ALA A 26 21.57 6.33 11.71
CA ALA A 26 21.36 6.32 10.27
C ALA A 26 22.69 6.30 9.51
N HIS A 27 23.65 7.15 9.90
CA HIS A 27 24.99 7.19 9.31
C HIS A 27 25.76 5.87 9.49
N ILE A 28 25.68 5.22 10.66
CA ILE A 28 26.31 3.91 10.89
C ILE A 28 25.74 2.84 9.96
N LEU A 29 24.46 2.97 9.60
CA LEU A 29 23.75 2.03 8.74
C LEU A 29 23.79 2.40 7.25
N ASP A 30 24.45 3.51 6.89
CA ASP A 30 24.44 4.09 5.54
C ASP A 30 23.00 4.33 5.01
N LEU A 31 22.13 4.82 5.89
CA LEU A 31 20.72 5.10 5.59
C LEU A 31 20.47 6.61 5.49
N HIS A 32 19.62 6.98 4.55
CA HIS A 32 19.27 8.36 4.21
C HIS A 32 17.77 8.62 4.39
N VAL A 33 17.41 9.91 4.47
CA VAL A 33 15.99 10.31 4.49
C VAL A 33 15.30 9.82 3.22
N GLY A 34 14.17 9.14 3.38
CA GLY A 34 13.39 8.59 2.28
C GLY A 34 13.71 7.14 1.93
N ASP A 35 14.77 6.56 2.50
CA ASP A 35 15.10 5.15 2.28
C ASP A 35 13.99 4.23 2.78
N ARG A 36 13.84 3.09 2.10
CA ARG A 36 12.95 2.01 2.54
C ARG A 36 13.68 1.10 3.49
N VAL A 37 13.06 0.84 4.62
CA VAL A 37 13.59 -0.08 5.63
C VAL A 37 12.54 -1.13 5.96
N LYS A 38 12.98 -2.38 6.07
CA LYS A 38 12.17 -3.47 6.61
C LYS A 38 12.27 -3.46 8.13
N ILE A 39 11.11 -3.43 8.77
CA ILE A 39 10.97 -3.51 10.22
C ILE A 39 10.32 -4.83 10.59
N LYS A 40 10.98 -5.62 11.43
CA LYS A 40 10.51 -6.96 11.81
C LYS A 40 10.42 -7.12 13.31
N ASN A 41 9.25 -7.59 13.76
CA ASN A 41 8.98 -7.99 15.13
C ASN A 41 8.33 -9.39 15.17
N GLY A 42 9.16 -10.40 15.38
CA GLY A 42 8.74 -11.80 15.34
C GLY A 42 8.20 -12.19 13.96
N LYS A 43 6.90 -12.47 13.89
CA LYS A 43 6.19 -12.82 12.64
C LYS A 43 5.64 -11.61 11.87
N ASN A 44 5.57 -10.43 12.50
CA ASN A 44 5.06 -9.23 11.85
C ASN A 44 6.24 -8.51 11.18
N GLU A 45 6.06 -8.10 9.94
CA GLU A 45 7.06 -7.41 9.11
C GLU A 45 6.35 -6.33 8.30
N ILE A 46 6.96 -5.15 8.18
CA ILE A 46 6.49 -4.06 7.32
C ILE A 46 7.66 -3.44 6.58
N THR A 47 7.37 -2.83 5.43
CA THR A 47 8.25 -1.87 4.77
C THR A 47 7.85 -0.46 5.21
N ALA A 48 8.81 0.35 5.66
CA ALA A 48 8.58 1.71 6.12
C ALA A 48 9.54 2.70 5.46
N ILE A 49 9.14 3.97 5.40
CA ILE A 49 10.01 5.07 4.97
C ILE A 49 10.75 5.62 6.17
N LEU A 50 12.07 5.71 6.03
CA LEU A 50 12.93 6.30 7.02
C LEU A 50 12.88 7.83 6.96
N GLN A 51 12.72 8.44 8.11
CA GLN A 51 13.01 9.84 8.39
C GLN A 51 14.16 9.91 9.39
N ILE A 52 14.93 10.99 9.34
CA ILE A 52 16.04 11.20 10.27
C ILE A 52 15.66 12.34 11.21
N SER A 53 15.81 12.10 12.51
CA SER A 53 15.59 13.10 13.56
C SER A 53 16.93 13.57 14.08
N GLU A 54 17.14 14.88 14.15
CA GLU A 54 18.33 15.47 14.78
C GLU A 54 18.29 15.26 16.31
N ASP A 55 17.10 15.35 16.91
CA ASP A 55 16.87 15.20 18.34
C ASP A 55 15.69 14.25 18.65
N GLY A 56 15.54 13.86 19.91
CA GLY A 56 14.35 13.16 20.41
C GLY A 56 14.31 11.64 20.20
N ILE A 57 15.25 11.08 19.42
CA ILE A 57 15.45 9.62 19.30
C ILE A 57 16.82 9.25 19.88
N LEU A 58 16.81 8.35 20.87
CA LEU A 58 18.04 7.91 21.54
C LEU A 58 18.89 6.99 20.64
N ASP A 59 20.18 6.90 20.96
CA ASP A 59 21.06 5.90 20.36
C ASP A 59 20.50 4.49 20.58
N ASN A 60 20.51 3.66 19.54
CA ASN A 60 19.91 2.32 19.52
C ASN A 60 18.38 2.27 19.66
N HIS A 61 17.69 3.40 19.50
CA HIS A 61 16.24 3.46 19.44
C HIS A 61 15.76 3.72 18.01
N ILE A 62 14.49 3.42 17.77
CA ILE A 62 13.78 3.74 16.54
C ILE A 62 12.40 4.30 16.88
N GLY A 63 12.11 5.50 16.41
CA GLY A 63 10.78 6.07 16.54
C GLY A 63 9.84 5.41 15.54
N LEU A 64 8.69 4.93 16.01
CA LEU A 64 7.65 4.39 15.14
C LEU A 64 6.42 5.30 15.23
N TYR A 65 5.94 5.75 14.08
CA TYR A 65 4.63 6.40 14.00
C TYR A 65 3.53 5.39 14.34
N MET A 66 2.34 5.89 14.64
CA MET A 66 1.26 5.10 15.23
C MET A 66 0.84 3.91 14.36
N GLU A 67 0.84 4.07 13.04
CA GLU A 67 0.56 3.03 12.06
C GLU A 67 1.61 1.92 12.13
N ALA A 68 2.90 2.26 12.04
CA ALA A 68 4.01 1.31 12.09
C ALA A 68 4.07 0.58 13.45
N TRP A 69 3.87 1.33 14.55
CA TRP A 69 3.82 0.78 15.91
C TRP A 69 2.74 -0.29 16.05
N LYS A 70 1.54 -0.04 15.51
CA LYS A 70 0.42 -0.98 15.58
C LYS A 70 0.65 -2.20 14.70
N GLU A 71 1.10 -2.00 13.46
CA GLU A 71 1.22 -3.07 12.47
C GLU A 71 2.27 -4.10 12.90
N ILE A 72 3.44 -3.64 13.35
CA ILE A 72 4.47 -4.55 13.88
C ILE A 72 4.17 -5.04 15.30
N LYS A 73 3.03 -4.66 15.89
CA LYS A 73 2.61 -4.98 17.26
C LYS A 73 3.70 -4.66 18.29
N ALA A 74 4.24 -3.46 18.18
CA ALA A 74 5.34 -3.02 19.01
C ALA A 74 4.98 -2.96 20.50
N ARG A 75 5.97 -3.24 21.36
CA ARG A 75 5.85 -3.11 22.82
C ARG A 75 7.08 -2.37 23.37
N ARG A 76 6.87 -1.57 24.41
CA ARG A 76 7.97 -0.85 25.07
C ARG A 76 9.00 -1.82 25.65
N GLY A 77 10.27 -1.50 25.49
CA GLY A 77 11.40 -2.27 26.04
C GLY A 77 11.77 -3.54 25.27
N GLN A 78 11.04 -3.90 24.21
CA GLN A 78 11.43 -5.00 23.33
C GLN A 78 12.52 -4.56 22.35
N ARG A 79 13.15 -5.50 21.66
CA ARG A 79 14.01 -5.21 20.50
C ARG A 79 13.33 -5.63 19.21
N ILE A 80 13.44 -4.80 18.18
CA ILE A 80 12.95 -5.07 16.83
C ILE A 80 14.09 -4.99 15.84
N HIS A 81 13.95 -5.68 14.72
CA HIS A 81 14.99 -5.74 13.69
C HIS A 81 14.73 -4.70 12.61
N ILE A 82 15.79 -4.05 12.18
CA ILE A 82 15.80 -3.16 11.01
C ILE A 82 16.84 -3.65 9.99
N SER A 83 16.47 -3.54 8.71
CA SER A 83 17.37 -3.69 7.57
C SER A 83 16.92 -2.80 6.42
N LEU A 84 17.81 -2.49 5.49
CA LEU A 84 17.43 -1.89 4.22
C LEU A 84 16.43 -2.80 3.49
N ALA A 85 15.40 -2.21 2.88
CA ALA A 85 14.48 -2.93 2.01
C ALA A 85 15.02 -2.89 0.57
N GLU A 86 14.88 -3.99 -0.15
CA GLU A 86 15.15 -4.00 -1.58
C GLU A 86 14.09 -3.19 -2.32
N LYS A 87 14.50 -2.58 -3.44
CA LYS A 87 13.57 -1.89 -4.31
C LYS A 87 12.59 -2.91 -4.92
N PRO A 88 11.27 -2.70 -4.85
CA PRO A 88 10.32 -3.64 -5.44
C PRO A 88 10.53 -3.80 -6.95
N ILE A 89 10.43 -5.04 -7.43
CA ILE A 89 10.63 -5.34 -8.86
C ILE A 89 9.59 -4.65 -9.74
N SER A 90 8.38 -4.44 -9.21
CA SER A 90 7.29 -3.71 -9.86
C SER A 90 7.67 -2.31 -10.33
N THR A 91 8.67 -1.67 -9.69
CA THR A 91 9.17 -0.36 -10.13
C THR A 91 9.77 -0.40 -11.55
N GLN A 92 10.31 -1.55 -11.98
CA GLN A 92 10.80 -1.74 -13.34
C GLN A 92 9.63 -1.83 -14.34
N TYR A 93 8.53 -2.49 -13.95
CA TYR A 93 7.31 -2.59 -14.76
C TYR A 93 6.58 -1.24 -14.86
N ILE A 94 6.53 -0.48 -13.77
CA ILE A 94 6.03 0.91 -13.78
C ILE A 94 6.83 1.76 -14.76
N ARG A 95 8.16 1.64 -14.76
CA ARG A 95 9.02 2.30 -15.74
C ARG A 95 8.72 1.84 -17.17
N ALA A 96 8.57 0.54 -17.40
CA ALA A 96 8.21 0.01 -18.71
C ALA A 96 6.88 0.61 -19.21
N LYS A 97 5.89 0.76 -18.32
CA LYS A 97 4.62 1.40 -18.66
C LYS A 97 4.77 2.89 -18.99
N LEU A 98 5.59 3.63 -18.24
CA LEU A 98 5.93 5.02 -18.54
C LEU A 98 6.62 5.18 -19.91
N GLU A 99 7.42 4.20 -20.31
CA GLU A 99 8.07 4.12 -21.62
C GLU A 99 7.11 3.67 -22.74
N GLY A 100 5.83 3.45 -22.44
CA GLY A 100 4.79 3.06 -23.41
C GLY A 100 4.76 1.58 -23.77
N LYS A 101 5.48 0.73 -23.02
CA LYS A 101 5.44 -0.73 -23.23
C LYS A 101 4.13 -1.31 -22.70
N ARG A 102 3.67 -2.37 -23.34
CA ARG A 102 2.58 -3.20 -22.82
C ARG A 102 3.11 -4.08 -21.71
N LEU A 103 2.32 -4.21 -20.65
CA LEU A 103 2.66 -5.08 -19.53
C LEU A 103 2.04 -6.47 -19.71
N GLU A 104 2.81 -7.48 -19.36
CA GLU A 104 2.33 -8.85 -19.26
C GLU A 104 1.48 -9.05 -18.00
N PRO A 105 0.54 -10.01 -17.96
CA PRO A 105 -0.33 -10.22 -16.81
C PRO A 105 0.41 -10.44 -15.48
N ALA A 106 1.57 -11.10 -15.50
CA ALA A 106 2.39 -11.31 -14.31
C ALA A 106 3.03 -10.01 -13.80
N GLU A 107 3.42 -9.11 -14.69
CA GLU A 107 4.00 -7.81 -14.33
C GLU A 107 2.95 -6.90 -13.67
N ILE A 108 1.72 -6.93 -14.19
CA ILE A 108 0.57 -6.25 -13.57
C ILE A 108 0.22 -6.89 -12.21
N ASP A 109 0.30 -8.21 -12.10
CA ASP A 109 0.05 -8.91 -10.85
C ASP A 109 1.00 -8.46 -9.74
N GLU A 110 2.30 -8.36 -10.04
CA GLU A 110 3.32 -7.87 -9.10
C GLU A 110 3.12 -6.39 -8.74
N ILE A 111 2.79 -5.52 -9.71
CA ILE A 111 2.49 -4.11 -9.38
C ILE A 111 1.34 -4.03 -8.36
N ILE A 112 0.24 -4.74 -8.59
CA ILE A 112 -0.91 -4.67 -7.70
C ILE A 112 -0.63 -5.32 -6.36
N LYS A 113 0.11 -6.43 -6.34
CA LYS A 113 0.58 -7.05 -5.10
C LYS A 113 1.37 -6.06 -4.25
N ASP A 114 2.38 -5.42 -4.83
CA ASP A 114 3.22 -4.46 -4.11
C ASP A 114 2.44 -3.20 -3.68
N ILE A 115 1.39 -2.80 -4.41
CA ILE A 115 0.45 -1.75 -3.95
C ILE A 115 -0.33 -2.24 -2.72
N THR A 116 -0.86 -3.46 -2.74
CA THR A 116 -1.68 -3.99 -1.64
C THR A 116 -0.87 -4.33 -0.39
N GLU A 117 0.42 -4.59 -0.53
CA GLU A 117 1.36 -4.87 0.57
C GLU A 117 2.03 -3.58 1.10
N ASP A 118 1.61 -2.39 0.63
CA ASP A 118 2.19 -1.08 0.96
C ASP A 118 3.70 -0.96 0.67
N ASP A 119 4.20 -1.78 -0.27
CA ASP A 119 5.60 -1.81 -0.68
C ASP A 119 5.95 -0.72 -1.70
N LEU A 120 4.95 -0.17 -2.40
CA LEU A 120 5.10 0.97 -3.33
C LEU A 120 4.75 2.31 -2.67
N SER A 121 5.58 3.33 -2.92
CA SER A 121 5.31 4.68 -2.42
C SER A 121 4.27 5.41 -3.26
N ASP A 122 3.71 6.50 -2.71
CA ASP A 122 2.81 7.42 -3.43
C ASP A 122 3.42 7.92 -4.74
N ILE A 123 4.74 8.12 -4.77
CA ILE A 123 5.48 8.54 -5.96
C ILE A 123 5.41 7.46 -7.05
N GLU A 124 5.66 6.20 -6.70
CA GLU A 124 5.63 5.10 -7.65
C GLU A 124 4.21 4.80 -8.13
N MET A 125 3.22 4.82 -7.24
CA MET A 125 1.81 4.70 -7.60
C MET A 125 1.38 5.83 -8.55
N THR A 126 1.82 7.07 -8.29
CA THR A 126 1.55 8.23 -9.17
C THR A 126 2.14 8.00 -10.56
N TYR A 127 3.36 7.47 -10.64
CA TYR A 127 3.98 7.14 -11.93
C TYR A 127 3.25 6.01 -12.67
N PHE A 128 2.77 4.98 -11.98
CA PHE A 128 1.97 3.92 -12.60
C PHE A 128 0.68 4.48 -13.20
N VAL A 129 -0.06 5.27 -12.44
CA VAL A 129 -1.30 5.93 -12.90
C VAL A 129 -1.01 6.88 -14.07
N SER A 130 0.08 7.65 -14.00
CA SER A 130 0.50 8.55 -15.07
C SER A 130 0.84 7.79 -16.35
N GLY A 131 1.56 6.67 -16.25
CA GLY A 131 1.85 5.80 -17.40
C GLY A 131 0.58 5.22 -18.02
N CYS A 132 -0.37 4.78 -17.20
CA CYS A 132 -1.67 4.30 -17.67
C CYS A 132 -2.49 5.41 -18.33
N TYR A 133 -2.43 6.64 -17.83
CA TYR A 133 -3.13 7.79 -18.39
C TYR A 133 -2.56 8.20 -19.75
N ILE A 134 -1.23 8.30 -19.87
CA ILE A 134 -0.55 8.75 -21.10
C ILE A 134 -0.66 7.71 -22.21
N HIS A 135 -0.46 6.42 -21.90
CA HIS A 135 -0.36 5.35 -22.90
C HIS A 135 -1.58 4.44 -22.97
N GLY A 136 -2.56 4.62 -22.09
CA GLY A 136 -3.74 3.76 -21.98
C GLY A 136 -3.44 2.35 -21.47
N LEU A 137 -4.48 1.52 -21.39
CA LEU A 137 -4.40 0.08 -21.15
C LEU A 137 -5.14 -0.64 -22.28
N SER A 138 -4.52 -1.67 -22.85
CA SER A 138 -5.20 -2.59 -23.74
C SER A 138 -6.27 -3.41 -23.00
N ASN A 139 -7.21 -4.02 -23.72
CA ASN A 139 -8.22 -4.88 -23.11
C ASN A 139 -7.61 -6.04 -22.30
N ALA A 140 -6.46 -6.57 -22.77
CA ALA A 140 -5.73 -7.62 -22.06
C ALA A 140 -5.14 -7.10 -20.73
N GLU A 141 -4.49 -5.94 -20.76
CA GLU A 141 -3.95 -5.29 -19.55
C GLU A 141 -5.06 -4.93 -18.57
N THR A 142 -6.18 -4.36 -19.04
CA THR A 142 -7.34 -4.03 -18.20
C THR A 142 -7.93 -5.28 -17.54
N ALA A 143 -8.06 -6.38 -18.28
CA ALA A 143 -8.53 -7.64 -17.72
C ALA A 143 -7.56 -8.23 -16.69
N ALA A 144 -6.25 -8.15 -16.94
CA ALA A 144 -5.22 -8.59 -16.00
C ALA A 144 -5.22 -7.74 -14.71
N LEU A 145 -5.27 -6.42 -14.86
CA LEU A 145 -5.38 -5.46 -13.76
C LEU A 145 -6.60 -5.76 -12.88
N THR A 146 -7.77 -5.92 -13.50
CA THR A 146 -9.02 -6.22 -12.78
C THR A 146 -8.91 -7.54 -12.01
N LYS A 147 -8.38 -8.60 -12.64
CA LYS A 147 -8.19 -9.89 -11.98
C LYS A 147 -7.22 -9.80 -10.81
N SER A 148 -6.15 -9.03 -10.95
CA SER A 148 -5.15 -8.85 -9.90
C SER A 148 -5.72 -8.08 -8.70
N ILE A 149 -6.46 -7.00 -8.94
CA ILE A 149 -7.17 -6.24 -7.87
C ILE A 149 -8.10 -7.18 -7.09
N VAL A 150 -8.85 -8.04 -7.79
CA VAL A 150 -9.74 -9.03 -7.15
C VAL A 150 -8.95 -10.13 -6.43
N LYS A 151 -7.75 -10.47 -6.88
CA LYS A 151 -6.89 -11.50 -6.28
C LYS A 151 -6.28 -11.04 -4.96
N HIS A 152 -5.75 -9.82 -4.91
CA HIS A 152 -5.04 -9.29 -3.74
C HIS A 152 -5.95 -8.47 -2.80
N GLY A 153 -7.15 -8.14 -3.24
CA GLY A 153 -8.18 -7.51 -2.42
C GLY A 153 -8.96 -8.47 -1.53
N SER A 154 -9.69 -7.92 -0.56
CA SER A 154 -10.65 -8.68 0.25
C SER A 154 -11.87 -9.08 -0.56
N ARG A 155 -12.41 -10.28 -0.30
CA ARG A 155 -13.62 -10.79 -0.95
C ARG A 155 -14.72 -11.05 0.08
N LEU A 156 -15.94 -10.66 -0.28
CA LEU A 156 -17.14 -10.96 0.49
C LEU A 156 -17.91 -12.08 -0.19
N GLU A 157 -18.23 -13.14 0.56
CA GLU A 157 -19.08 -14.23 0.10
C GLU A 157 -20.46 -14.12 0.74
N PHE A 158 -21.50 -14.02 -0.08
CA PHE A 158 -22.86 -13.76 0.38
C PHE A 158 -23.74 -15.01 0.49
N GLY A 159 -23.23 -16.20 0.10
CA GLY A 159 -24.00 -17.46 0.14
C GLY A 159 -25.26 -17.48 -0.74
N HIS A 160 -25.46 -16.49 -1.61
CA HIS A 160 -26.62 -16.34 -2.48
C HIS A 160 -26.30 -16.78 -3.91
N ARG A 161 -27.25 -17.44 -4.58
CA ARG A 161 -27.08 -17.91 -5.97
C ARG A 161 -26.90 -16.78 -6.98
N LEU A 162 -27.50 -15.62 -6.71
CA LEU A 162 -27.42 -14.44 -7.57
C LEU A 162 -27.25 -13.21 -6.68
N VAL A 163 -26.15 -12.51 -6.91
CA VAL A 163 -25.86 -11.18 -6.36
C VAL A 163 -25.90 -10.22 -7.54
N VAL A 164 -26.71 -9.17 -7.45
CA VAL A 164 -26.80 -8.14 -8.50
C VAL A 164 -26.13 -6.87 -8.02
N ASP A 165 -25.59 -6.09 -8.95
CA ASP A 165 -24.98 -4.80 -8.69
C ASP A 165 -25.31 -3.84 -9.83
N LYS A 166 -25.30 -2.55 -9.52
CA LYS A 166 -25.40 -1.45 -10.47
C LYS A 166 -24.29 -0.48 -10.13
N HIS A 167 -23.45 -0.22 -11.13
CA HIS A 167 -22.43 0.81 -11.06
C HIS A 167 -22.74 1.99 -11.99
N CYS A 168 -22.20 3.17 -11.68
CA CYS A 168 -22.21 4.32 -12.56
C CYS A 168 -20.86 5.03 -12.43
N ILE A 169 -20.19 5.26 -13.58
CA ILE A 169 -18.87 5.91 -13.64
C ILE A 169 -18.88 7.34 -13.09
N GLY A 170 -20.06 7.96 -12.92
CA GLY A 170 -20.21 9.30 -12.39
C GLY A 170 -20.05 10.41 -13.43
N GLY A 171 -19.68 11.60 -12.96
CA GLY A 171 -19.47 12.80 -13.79
C GLY A 171 -20.70 13.72 -13.98
N VAL A 172 -21.89 13.29 -13.52
CA VAL A 172 -23.13 14.08 -13.63
C VAL A 172 -23.58 14.59 -12.25
N PRO A 173 -23.73 15.92 -12.05
CA PRO A 173 -24.22 16.49 -10.80
C PRO A 173 -25.62 16.00 -10.42
N GLY A 174 -25.86 15.80 -9.12
CA GLY A 174 -27.19 15.45 -8.61
C GLY A 174 -27.65 14.02 -8.91
N ASN A 175 -26.76 13.13 -9.34
CA ASN A 175 -27.13 11.74 -9.62
C ASN A 175 -27.51 10.98 -8.34
N ARG A 176 -28.82 10.80 -8.11
CA ARG A 176 -29.40 10.03 -6.99
C ARG A 176 -29.93 8.66 -7.41
N THR A 177 -29.61 8.23 -8.64
CA THR A 177 -30.22 7.05 -9.27
C THR A 177 -29.96 5.76 -8.51
N THR A 178 -28.73 5.53 -8.02
CA THR A 178 -28.41 4.31 -7.26
C THR A 178 -29.27 4.17 -6.00
N MET A 179 -29.51 5.28 -5.29
CA MET A 179 -30.34 5.28 -4.07
C MET A 179 -31.80 4.90 -4.33
N LEU A 180 -32.29 5.04 -5.56
CA LEU A 180 -33.62 4.57 -5.96
C LEU A 180 -33.58 3.14 -6.47
N ILE A 181 -32.55 2.77 -7.25
CA ILE A 181 -32.44 1.42 -7.82
C ILE A 181 -32.28 0.35 -6.73
N VAL A 182 -31.41 0.57 -5.75
CA VAL A 182 -31.15 -0.42 -4.67
C VAL A 182 -32.44 -0.84 -3.94
N PRO A 183 -33.29 0.07 -3.42
CA PRO A 183 -34.53 -0.34 -2.75
C PRO A 183 -35.55 -0.98 -3.70
N ILE A 184 -35.63 -0.53 -4.97
CA ILE A 184 -36.54 -1.14 -5.96
C ILE A 184 -36.14 -2.61 -6.22
N VAL A 185 -34.86 -2.86 -6.45
CA VAL A 185 -34.32 -4.19 -6.76
C VAL A 185 -34.39 -5.11 -5.55
N THR A 186 -34.06 -4.61 -4.36
CA THR A 186 -34.14 -5.40 -3.12
C THR A 186 -35.60 -5.67 -2.70
N ALA A 187 -36.53 -4.74 -2.93
CA ALA A 187 -37.97 -4.99 -2.73
C ALA A 187 -38.53 -6.05 -3.68
N ALA A 188 -37.92 -6.24 -4.86
CA ALA A 188 -38.24 -7.33 -5.79
C ALA A 188 -37.63 -8.69 -5.36
N GLY A 189 -36.93 -8.75 -4.23
CA GLY A 189 -36.40 -9.98 -3.65
C GLY A 189 -34.99 -10.38 -4.11
N LEU A 190 -34.27 -9.50 -4.82
CA LEU A 190 -32.88 -9.75 -5.23
C LEU A 190 -31.88 -9.22 -4.18
N LEU A 191 -30.78 -9.95 -3.97
CA LEU A 191 -29.69 -9.48 -3.12
C LEU A 191 -28.80 -8.51 -3.91
N MET A 192 -28.71 -7.27 -3.41
CA MET A 192 -27.92 -6.18 -3.98
C MET A 192 -27.18 -5.45 -2.85
N PRO A 193 -25.97 -5.92 -2.48
CA PRO A 193 -25.15 -5.28 -1.44
C PRO A 193 -24.61 -3.92 -1.87
#